data_AF-A3WBD9-F1
#
_entry.id   AF-A3WBD9-F1
#
_cell.length_a   1.000
_cell.length_b   1.000
_cell.length_c   1.000
_cell.angle_alpha   90.00
_cell.angle_beta   90.00
_cell.angle_gamma   90.00
#
_symmetry.space_group_name_H-M   'P 1'
#
loop_
_entity.id
_entity.type
_entity.pdbx_description
1 polymer ?
#
loop_
_entity_poly.entity_id
_entity_poly.type
_entity_poly.pdbx_seq_one_letter_code
_entity_poly.pdbx_strand_id
1 'polypeptide(L)'
;MKNLISASITSISAATLFAVAPVIAQNDATTDNDGSTKAESPVVVERNDAGKATKVRIDGQVYDVCMNDDQDGCINPRAAGLDWGNRPLDYWPGKPASSK
;
A
#
# COMPACT_ATOMS: atom_id res chain seq x y z
N MET A 1 -38.22 29.28 42.96
CA MET A 1 -38.81 30.56 42.50
C MET A 1 -37.72 31.62 42.56
N LYS A 2 -37.26 32.11 41.40
CA LYS A 2 -36.39 33.28 41.13
C LYS A 2 -35.67 32.97 39.80
N ASN A 3 -35.62 33.80 38.76
CA ASN A 3 -36.42 34.90 38.26
C ASN A 3 -36.00 34.97 36.78
N LEU A 4 -36.98 34.97 35.87
CA LEU A 4 -36.79 35.24 34.44
C LEU A 4 -36.61 36.75 34.26
N ILE A 5 -35.55 37.20 33.60
CA ILE A 5 -35.42 38.57 33.10
C ILE A 5 -34.70 38.59 31.74
N SER A 6 -35.45 39.07 30.74
CA SER A 6 -35.10 39.86 29.54
C SER A 6 -33.96 39.43 28.62
N ALA A 7 -34.25 39.12 27.35
CA ALA A 7 -34.24 40.03 26.19
C ALA A 7 -32.79 40.52 25.86
N SER A 8 -32.26 40.49 24.65
CA SER A 8 -32.84 40.86 23.36
C SER A 8 -31.79 40.63 22.25
N ILE A 9 -32.24 40.71 20.99
CA ILE A 9 -31.51 41.20 19.81
C ILE A 9 -30.57 40.21 19.08
N THR A 10 -31.17 39.66 18.03
CA THR A 10 -30.61 39.41 16.69
C THR A 10 -29.30 40.11 16.36
N SER A 11 -28.29 39.32 16.04
CA SER A 11 -27.30 39.65 15.01
C SER A 11 -27.13 38.43 14.11
N ILE A 12 -27.62 38.55 12.88
CA ILE A 12 -27.39 37.60 11.79
C ILE A 12 -25.97 37.86 11.32
N SER A 13 -25.04 37.01 11.71
CA SER A 13 -23.70 36.99 11.12
C SER A 13 -23.62 35.84 10.13
N ALA A 14 -23.40 36.26 8.88
CA ALA A 14 -23.20 35.52 7.65
C ALA A 14 -22.70 34.08 7.80
N ALA A 15 -23.41 33.18 7.12
CA ALA A 15 -23.03 31.81 6.86
C ALA A 15 -21.61 31.73 6.26
N THR A 16 -20.66 31.24 7.03
CA THR A 16 -19.42 30.70 6.49
C THR A 16 -19.67 29.24 6.13
N LEU A 17 -20.05 29.03 4.86
CA LEU A 17 -20.05 27.72 4.22
C LEU A 17 -18.59 27.28 4.06
N PHE A 18 -17.99 26.74 5.12
CA PHE A 18 -16.82 25.89 4.95
C PHE A 18 -17.33 24.55 4.43
N ALA A 19 -17.30 24.40 3.11
CA ALA A 19 -17.53 23.13 2.46
C ALA A 19 -16.49 22.13 2.98
N VAL A 20 -16.93 21.22 3.86
CA VAL A 20 -16.19 19.99 4.15
C VAL A 20 -16.21 19.15 2.87
N ALA A 21 -15.18 19.29 2.05
CA ALA A 21 -14.96 18.35 0.97
C ALA A 21 -14.68 16.99 1.61
N PRO A 22 -15.47 15.94 1.34
CA PRO A 22 -15.05 14.59 1.67
C PRO A 22 -13.81 14.30 0.83
N VAL A 23 -12.64 14.22 1.46
CA VAL A 23 -11.48 13.59 0.86
C VAL A 23 -11.79 12.10 0.80
N ILE A 24 -12.51 11.69 -0.24
CA ILE A 24 -12.56 10.29 -0.63
C ILE A 24 -11.19 10.03 -1.23
N ALA A 25 -10.32 9.35 -0.49
CA ALA A 25 -9.11 8.77 -1.06
C ALA A 25 -9.56 7.82 -2.17
N GLN A 26 -9.48 8.28 -3.41
CA GLN A 26 -9.68 7.45 -4.58
C GLN A 26 -8.50 6.49 -4.61
N ASN A 27 -8.72 5.28 -4.09
CA ASN A 27 -8.01 4.11 -4.57
C ASN A 27 -8.37 3.95 -6.05
N ASP A 28 -7.64 4.69 -6.88
CA ASP A 28 -7.76 4.69 -8.33
C ASP A 28 -7.34 3.32 -8.84
N ALA A 29 -8.27 2.37 -8.79
CA ALA A 29 -8.24 1.16 -9.59
C ALA A 29 -8.57 1.56 -11.03
N THR A 30 -7.65 2.30 -11.65
CA THR A 30 -7.61 2.47 -13.10
C THR A 30 -7.31 1.09 -13.68
N THR A 31 -8.35 0.44 -14.17
CA THR A 31 -8.25 -0.73 -15.05
C THR A 31 -8.04 -0.19 -16.46
N ASP A 32 -6.79 0.01 -16.85
CA ASP A 32 -6.44 0.23 -18.25
C ASP A 32 -6.69 -1.08 -19.01
N ASN A 33 -7.46 -1.01 -20.11
CA ASN A 33 -7.71 -2.13 -21.02
C ASN A 33 -6.58 -2.31 -22.06
N ASP A 34 -5.39 -1.79 -21.76
CA ASP A 34 -4.16 -2.31 -22.35
C ASP A 34 -3.96 -3.72 -21.78
N GLY A 35 -3.48 -4.70 -22.55
CA GLY A 35 -3.34 -6.08 -22.08
C GLY A 35 -2.40 -6.29 -20.87
N SER A 36 -1.88 -5.22 -20.26
CA SER A 36 -1.15 -5.23 -18.99
C SER A 36 -2.10 -5.37 -17.79
N THR A 37 -2.28 -6.61 -17.33
CA THR A 37 -2.80 -6.85 -15.98
C THR A 37 -1.87 -6.17 -14.97
N LYS A 38 -2.25 -5.01 -14.44
CA LYS A 38 -1.55 -4.37 -13.32
C LYS A 38 -1.65 -5.33 -12.14
N ALA A 39 -0.57 -6.08 -11.87
CA ALA A 39 -0.49 -6.98 -10.73
C ALA A 39 -0.87 -6.21 -9.46
N GLU A 40 -1.72 -6.81 -8.61
CA GLU A 40 -2.08 -6.21 -7.32
C GLU A 40 -0.77 -5.92 -6.57
N SER A 41 -0.65 -4.71 -6.03
CA SER A 41 0.56 -4.34 -5.29
C SER A 41 0.72 -5.26 -4.07
N PRO A 42 1.89 -5.88 -3.86
CA PRO A 42 2.10 -6.80 -2.76
C PRO A 42 1.82 -6.16 -1.40
N VAL A 43 1.13 -6.88 -0.52
CA VAL A 43 0.83 -6.44 0.85
C VAL A 43 1.66 -7.28 1.83
N VAL A 44 2.46 -6.64 2.68
CA VAL A 44 3.20 -7.33 3.74
C VAL A 44 2.22 -7.81 4.81
N VAL A 45 2.19 -9.12 5.08
CA VAL A 45 1.30 -9.73 6.09
C VAL A 45 2.05 -10.16 7.35
N GLU A 46 3.37 -10.36 7.26
CA GLU A 46 4.19 -10.77 8.41
C GLU A 46 5.60 -10.18 8.29
N ARG A 47 6.21 -9.84 9.44
CA ARG A 47 7.61 -9.41 9.56
C ARG A 47 8.29 -10.17 10.70
N ASN A 48 9.59 -10.42 10.57
CA ASN A 48 10.42 -10.96 11.65
C ASN A 48 10.87 -9.89 12.66
N ASP A 49 11.57 -10.32 13.71
CA ASP A 49 12.11 -9.43 14.76
C ASP A 49 13.08 -8.36 14.24
N ALA A 50 13.70 -8.61 13.08
CA ALA A 50 14.57 -7.65 12.39
C ALA A 50 13.79 -6.66 11.49
N GLY A 51 12.45 -6.71 11.52
CA GLY A 51 11.57 -5.84 10.73
C GLY A 51 11.48 -6.21 9.25
N LYS A 52 12.03 -7.35 8.81
CA LYS A 52 11.97 -7.79 7.41
C LYS A 52 10.69 -8.58 7.15
N ALA A 53 10.05 -8.32 6.01
CA ALA A 53 8.84 -9.03 5.61
C ALA A 53 9.16 -10.51 5.34
N THR A 54 8.50 -11.41 6.06
CA THR A 54 8.63 -12.87 5.93
C THR A 54 7.52 -13.46 5.06
N LYS A 55 6.36 -12.78 4.98
CA LYS A 55 5.24 -13.18 4.14
C LYS A 55 4.60 -11.97 3.46
N VAL A 56 4.18 -12.16 2.22
CA VAL A 56 3.46 -11.15 1.43
C VAL A 56 2.21 -11.76 0.80
N ARG A 57 1.16 -10.95 0.66
CA ARG A 57 -0.05 -11.29 -0.08
C ARG A 57 -0.01 -10.63 -1.46
N ILE A 58 -0.17 -11.42 -2.51
CA ILE A 58 -0.22 -10.99 -3.91
C ILE A 58 -1.42 -11.67 -4.55
N ASP A 59 -2.30 -10.92 -5.20
CA ASP A 59 -3.53 -11.40 -5.85
C ASP A 59 -4.36 -12.35 -4.95
N GLY A 60 -4.42 -12.03 -3.64
CA GLY A 60 -5.15 -12.82 -2.64
C GLY A 60 -4.44 -14.07 -2.11
N GLN A 61 -3.28 -14.45 -2.65
CA GLN A 61 -2.47 -15.57 -2.18
C GLN A 61 -1.33 -15.10 -1.28
N VAL A 62 -1.03 -15.86 -0.22
CA VAL A 62 0.09 -15.56 0.69
C VAL A 62 1.31 -16.38 0.26
N TYR A 63 2.44 -15.70 0.10
CA TYR A 63 3.73 -16.28 -0.26
C TYR A 63 4.76 -16.00 0.82
N ASP A 64 5.59 -16.99 1.11
CA ASP A 64 6.79 -16.82 1.93
C ASP A 64 7.85 -16.05 1.14
N VAL A 65 8.52 -15.10 1.78
CA VAL A 65 9.57 -14.28 1.16
C VAL A 65 10.92 -14.95 1.36
N CYS A 66 11.69 -15.09 0.28
CA CYS A 66 13.03 -15.66 0.31
C CYS A 66 13.95 -14.85 1.23
N MET A 67 14.54 -15.55 2.21
CA MET A 67 15.55 -15.01 3.12
C MET A 67 16.95 -15.39 2.61
N ASN A 68 18.01 -14.95 3.31
CA ASN A 68 19.38 -15.05 2.81
C ASN A 68 19.78 -16.47 2.35
N ASP A 69 19.30 -17.50 3.06
CA ASP A 69 19.73 -18.88 2.85
C ASP A 69 18.76 -19.71 1.98
N ASP A 70 17.55 -19.20 1.72
CA ASP A 70 16.49 -19.90 0.99
C ASP A 70 16.12 -19.15 -0.29
N GLN A 71 16.29 -19.80 -1.44
CA GLN A 71 15.97 -19.23 -2.76
C GLN A 71 14.93 -20.06 -3.53
N ASP A 72 14.55 -21.22 -2.99
CA ASP A 72 13.60 -22.15 -3.59
C ASP A 72 12.29 -22.16 -2.80
N GLY A 73 11.15 -22.26 -3.50
CA GLY A 73 9.83 -22.37 -2.87
C GLY A 73 9.29 -21.06 -2.25
N CYS A 74 9.99 -19.95 -2.41
CA CYS A 74 9.64 -18.63 -1.87
C CYS A 74 9.63 -17.56 -2.97
N ILE A 75 9.00 -16.42 -2.69
CA ILE A 75 9.05 -15.25 -3.58
C ILE A 75 10.27 -14.39 -3.29
N ASN A 76 11.00 -14.01 -4.34
CA ASN A 76 12.11 -13.08 -4.22
C ASN A 76 11.63 -11.72 -3.67
N PRO A 77 12.37 -11.09 -2.74
CA PRO A 77 11.94 -9.84 -2.10
C PRO A 77 11.65 -8.71 -3.10
N ARG A 78 12.48 -8.59 -4.15
CA ARG A 78 12.28 -7.58 -5.21
C ARG A 78 11.06 -7.88 -6.08
N ALA A 79 10.72 -9.16 -6.29
CA ALA A 79 9.51 -9.57 -6.98
C ALA A 79 8.26 -9.31 -6.12
N ALA A 80 8.40 -9.43 -4.81
CA ALA A 80 7.41 -9.04 -3.82
C ALA A 80 7.29 -7.52 -3.59
N GLY A 81 7.91 -6.68 -4.44
CA GLY A 81 7.82 -5.22 -4.32
C GLY A 81 8.55 -4.63 -3.10
N LEU A 82 9.44 -5.40 -2.46
CA LEU A 82 10.20 -4.95 -1.31
C LEU A 82 11.49 -4.22 -1.75
N ASP A 83 11.98 -3.37 -0.86
CA ASP A 83 13.14 -2.50 -1.06
C ASP A 83 14.50 -3.16 -0.72
N TRP A 84 14.51 -4.48 -0.53
CA TRP A 84 15.70 -5.26 -0.18
C TRP A 84 15.81 -6.51 -1.07
N GLY A 85 16.92 -7.23 -0.96
CA GLY A 85 17.22 -8.42 -1.77
C GLY A 85 18.37 -8.18 -2.76
N ASN A 86 19.00 -9.25 -3.21
CA ASN A 86 20.36 -9.17 -3.77
C ASN A 86 20.43 -8.86 -5.28
N ARG A 87 19.31 -8.91 -6.01
CA ARG A 87 19.28 -8.62 -7.46
C ARG A 87 18.04 -7.84 -7.90
N PRO A 88 18.20 -6.76 -8.67
CA PRO A 88 17.10 -6.13 -9.40
C PRO A 88 16.36 -7.13 -10.32
N LEU A 89 15.07 -6.89 -10.58
CA LEU A 89 14.24 -7.77 -11.42
C LEU A 89 14.71 -7.80 -12.90
N ASP A 90 15.33 -6.72 -13.33
CA ASP A 90 15.88 -6.50 -14.66
C ASP A 90 17.35 -6.94 -14.81
N TYR A 91 17.96 -7.50 -13.75
CA TYR A 91 19.36 -7.89 -13.78
C TYR A 91 19.57 -9.29 -14.39
N TRP A 92 20.26 -9.33 -15.53
CA TRP A 92 20.79 -10.55 -16.15
C TRP A 92 22.33 -10.53 -16.11
N PRO A 93 23.02 -11.60 -15.66
CA PRO A 93 24.48 -11.63 -15.52
C PRO A 93 25.25 -11.68 -16.86
N GLY A 94 24.58 -11.54 -18.01
CA GLY A 94 25.21 -11.49 -19.32
C GLY A 94 25.70 -12.83 -19.87
N LYS A 95 25.49 -13.94 -19.14
CA LYS A 95 25.77 -15.30 -19.61
C LYS A 95 24.59 -16.21 -19.29
N PRO A 96 24.21 -17.14 -20.19
CA PRO A 96 23.19 -18.12 -19.87
C PRO A 96 23.65 -18.99 -18.71
N ALA A 97 22.71 -19.38 -17.85
CA ALA A 97 22.96 -20.29 -16.72
C ALA A 97 23.55 -21.65 -17.16
N SER A 98 23.47 -21.98 -18.45
CA SER A 98 24.08 -23.17 -19.06
C SER A 98 25.57 -23.02 -19.42
N SER A 99 26.16 -21.83 -19.29
CA SER A 99 27.58 -21.61 -19.55
C SER A 99 28.40 -22.29 -18.45
N LYS A 100 28.92 -23.49 -18.74
CA LYS A 100 29.94 -24.15 -17.92
C LYS A 100 31.33 -23.66 -18.26
#